data_AF-A0A2S5M2E8-F1
#
_entry.id   AF-A0A2S5M2E8-F1
#
_cell.length_a   1.000
_cell.length_b   1.000
_cell.length_c   1.000
_cell.angle_alpha   90.00
_cell.angle_beta   90.00
_cell.angle_gamma   90.00
#
_symmetry.space_group_name_H-M   'P 1'
#
loop_
_entity.id
_entity.type
_entity.pdbx_description
1 polymer ?
#
loop_
_entity_poly.entity_id
_entity_poly.type
_entity_poly.pdbx_seq_one_letter_code
_entity_poly.pdbx_strand_id
1 'polypeptide(L)'
;MDSEFNRRFTWHKHSPAPFESAWSVFAKILALNHTKPRVIFDVICNNQSKESKKVLSTLDSSWVDFDRFSHALNVKANQLKTCFLDQLGFSLKDIAYVKDIRVCNECLAKGYHCTLFCLPLIKSCPWHGCKLGFPCKTCAETVFVKGLSPQDIIYSENFNDEFDENGINLTYESLCGHIVFSEKLLKNLVFVNDSEKNEIEFRCNQFLLWWYEINKSNHHLAFFAKQIFSKHIPVLKLEKYLSIANTIAGPCPWELQVEPASFHCAYWISNVTEDYERSGFRGSLCTHVYKSVRRYIYNQYIRQHKGCLNDVLHLGQYQEQYLSSSSICSVVIAYITWRMYMERFRRLEYFTNNESSNCRLDLNMFLIGKTHGPSDQVDIATFAHCCLARFFMILDKIERIVDIKSFEIPQWALSIEQNEFNSGIFHNFINEDEFRGGQKLFGSKLIIYTNPKYLIHRAEVRCVAKIKKSTLDPKLYTINGTSLFNYLVGRYIIFRVINIAKERKSRR
;
A
#
# COMPACT_ATOMS: atom_id res chain seq x y z
N MET A 1 34.95 -36.45 -6.23
CA MET A 1 33.98 -35.38 -6.52
C MET A 1 34.58 -33.99 -6.35
N ASP A 2 35.88 -33.84 -6.03
CA ASP A 2 36.49 -32.53 -5.75
C ASP A 2 37.08 -31.80 -6.96
N SER A 3 37.04 -32.39 -8.17
CA SER A 3 37.56 -31.73 -9.38
C SER A 3 36.57 -30.79 -10.08
N GLU A 4 35.31 -30.74 -9.63
CA GLU A 4 34.26 -29.95 -10.30
C GLU A 4 34.01 -28.57 -9.65
N PHE A 5 34.53 -28.34 -8.45
CA PHE A 5 34.34 -27.09 -7.69
C PHE A 5 35.19 -25.90 -8.19
N ASN A 6 36.11 -26.10 -9.13
CA ASN A 6 37.02 -25.05 -9.62
C ASN A 6 36.53 -24.32 -10.88
N ARG A 7 35.23 -24.37 -11.21
CA ARG A 7 34.70 -23.54 -12.31
C ARG A 7 34.56 -22.09 -11.85
N ARG A 8 35.55 -21.27 -12.21
CA ARG A 8 35.53 -19.81 -12.03
C ARG A 8 35.07 -19.14 -13.32
N PHE A 9 34.26 -18.10 -13.18
CA PHE A 9 33.90 -17.23 -14.30
C PHE A 9 34.95 -16.13 -14.45
N THR A 10 35.23 -15.73 -15.69
CA THR A 10 35.86 -14.45 -16.00
C THR A 10 34.98 -13.34 -15.44
N TRP A 11 35.55 -12.59 -14.49
CA TRP A 11 34.83 -11.58 -13.74
C TRP A 11 35.73 -10.41 -13.35
N HIS A 12 35.17 -9.21 -13.29
CA HIS A 12 35.90 -8.02 -12.90
C HIS A 12 35.89 -7.84 -11.38
N LYS A 13 37.06 -7.68 -10.77
CA LYS A 13 37.24 -7.63 -9.30
C LYS A 13 36.47 -6.51 -8.58
N HIS A 14 36.08 -5.45 -9.29
CA HIS A 14 35.31 -4.32 -8.74
C HIS A 14 33.81 -4.40 -9.02
N SER A 15 33.33 -5.47 -9.66
CA SER A 15 31.91 -5.75 -9.85
C SER A 15 31.48 -6.87 -8.89
N PRO A 16 30.22 -6.92 -8.41
CA PRO A 16 29.14 -5.97 -8.66
C PRO A 16 29.37 -4.60 -8.00
N ALA A 17 28.87 -3.53 -8.63
CA ALA A 17 28.74 -2.25 -7.92
C ALA A 17 27.75 -2.37 -6.75
N PRO A 18 27.77 -1.45 -5.76
CA PRO A 18 26.78 -1.46 -4.67
C PRO A 18 25.35 -1.51 -5.22
N PHE A 19 24.52 -2.41 -4.68
CA PHE A 19 23.12 -2.59 -5.09
C PHE A 19 22.91 -2.92 -6.57
N GLU A 20 23.93 -3.41 -7.29
CA GLU A 20 23.76 -3.91 -8.64
C GLU A 20 22.89 -5.17 -8.63
N SER A 21 21.82 -5.18 -9.40
CA SER A 21 20.85 -6.28 -9.45
C SER A 21 21.47 -7.59 -9.93
N ALA A 22 20.95 -8.72 -9.43
CA ALA A 22 21.36 -10.05 -9.88
C ALA A 22 21.12 -10.22 -11.38
N TRP A 23 20.08 -9.59 -11.93
CA TRP A 23 19.86 -9.51 -13.37
C TRP A 23 21.07 -8.92 -14.12
N SER A 24 21.58 -7.77 -13.69
CA SER A 24 22.76 -7.13 -14.30
C SER A 24 23.99 -8.03 -14.19
N VAL A 25 24.20 -8.62 -13.01
CA VAL A 25 25.32 -9.53 -12.74
C VAL A 25 25.28 -10.73 -13.67
N PHE A 26 24.14 -11.41 -13.79
CA PHE A 26 24.00 -12.57 -14.67
C PHE A 26 24.17 -12.19 -16.14
N ALA A 27 23.63 -11.06 -16.57
CA ALA A 27 23.81 -10.58 -17.94
C ALA A 27 25.30 -10.38 -18.29
N LYS A 28 26.09 -9.81 -17.35
CA LYS A 28 27.54 -9.68 -17.49
C LYS A 28 28.26 -11.03 -17.53
N ILE A 29 27.90 -11.98 -16.67
CA ILE A 29 28.50 -13.32 -16.69
C ILE A 29 28.26 -13.98 -18.05
N LEU A 30 27.02 -13.93 -18.56
CA LEU A 30 26.67 -14.48 -19.88
C LEU A 30 27.54 -13.90 -20.99
N ALA A 31 27.65 -12.56 -21.03
CA ALA A 31 28.42 -11.86 -22.04
C ALA A 31 29.94 -12.13 -21.95
N LEU A 32 30.52 -12.06 -20.75
CA LEU A 32 31.98 -12.22 -20.53
C LEU A 32 32.48 -13.64 -20.71
N ASN A 33 31.63 -14.62 -20.45
CA ASN A 33 32.01 -16.03 -20.45
C ASN A 33 31.45 -16.78 -21.66
N HIS A 34 30.79 -16.06 -22.59
CA HIS A 34 30.14 -16.63 -23.76
C HIS A 34 29.28 -17.84 -23.41
N THR A 35 28.55 -17.74 -22.30
CA THR A 35 27.92 -18.90 -21.66
C THR A 35 26.40 -18.81 -21.69
N LYS A 36 25.75 -19.93 -21.37
CA LYS A 36 24.29 -20.04 -21.31
C LYS A 36 23.80 -19.95 -19.87
N PRO A 37 22.57 -19.47 -19.60
CA PRO A 37 22.02 -19.38 -18.25
C PRO A 37 22.14 -20.68 -17.44
N ARG A 38 21.93 -21.82 -18.09
CA ARG A 38 22.05 -23.15 -17.49
C ARG A 38 23.41 -23.41 -16.82
N VAL A 39 24.50 -22.95 -17.43
CA VAL A 39 25.85 -23.12 -16.88
C VAL A 39 26.01 -22.32 -15.59
N ILE A 40 25.49 -21.09 -15.55
CA ILE A 40 25.50 -20.25 -14.35
C ILE A 40 24.75 -20.97 -13.22
N PHE A 41 23.54 -21.46 -13.51
CA PHE A 41 22.72 -22.19 -12.54
C PHE A 41 23.42 -23.43 -12.00
N ASP A 42 23.97 -24.28 -12.87
CA ASP A 42 24.62 -25.51 -12.44
C ASP A 42 25.86 -25.21 -11.53
N VAL A 43 26.49 -24.04 -11.69
CA VAL A 43 27.62 -23.59 -10.86
C VAL A 43 27.19 -23.01 -9.50
N ILE A 44 26.06 -22.28 -9.42
CA ILE A 44 25.69 -21.52 -8.21
C ILE A 44 24.42 -21.98 -7.51
N CYS A 45 23.68 -22.95 -8.05
CA CYS A 45 22.44 -23.42 -7.42
C CYS A 45 22.72 -24.19 -6.11
N ASN A 46 21.83 -24.02 -5.14
CA ASN A 46 21.82 -24.82 -3.92
C ASN A 46 21.36 -26.26 -4.23
N ASN A 47 22.15 -27.27 -3.85
CA ASN A 47 21.83 -28.68 -4.09
C ASN A 47 20.56 -29.17 -3.35
N GLN A 48 20.11 -28.43 -2.32
CA GLN A 48 18.95 -28.78 -1.53
C GLN A 48 17.62 -28.32 -2.15
N SER A 49 17.63 -27.42 -3.13
CA SER A 49 16.38 -26.98 -3.78
C SER A 49 15.90 -28.06 -4.76
N LYS A 50 15.08 -28.99 -4.25
CA LYS A 50 14.33 -29.95 -5.08
C LYS A 50 13.20 -29.28 -5.87
N GLU A 51 12.97 -27.98 -5.67
CA GLU A 51 11.98 -27.23 -6.42
C GLU A 51 12.31 -27.26 -7.92
N SER A 52 11.29 -27.49 -8.72
CA SER A 52 11.45 -27.58 -10.17
C SER A 52 12.16 -26.32 -10.67
N LYS A 53 13.22 -26.47 -11.48
CA LYS A 53 13.99 -25.42 -12.17
C LYS A 53 13.14 -24.43 -13.03
N LYS A 54 11.80 -24.49 -12.96
CA LYS A 54 10.84 -23.85 -13.85
C LYS A 54 10.54 -22.38 -13.53
N VAL A 55 10.88 -21.85 -12.35
CA VAL A 55 10.63 -20.43 -12.02
C VAL A 55 11.78 -19.83 -11.21
N LEU A 56 12.96 -19.72 -11.82
CA LEU A 56 14.06 -18.96 -11.23
C LEU A 56 13.77 -17.46 -11.39
N SER A 57 14.03 -16.69 -10.33
CA SER A 57 13.79 -15.24 -10.26
C SER A 57 15.08 -14.52 -9.88
N THR A 58 15.36 -13.37 -10.51
CA THR A 58 16.52 -12.52 -10.18
C THR A 58 16.26 -11.71 -8.92
N LEU A 59 15.02 -11.77 -8.41
CA LEU A 59 14.61 -11.09 -7.19
C LEU A 59 14.74 -12.01 -5.98
N ASP A 60 14.80 -13.33 -6.21
CA ASP A 60 14.84 -14.38 -5.19
C ASP A 60 16.21 -15.03 -5.12
N SER A 61 16.77 -15.09 -3.93
CA SER A 61 18.03 -15.78 -3.67
C SER A 61 17.86 -17.17 -3.05
N SER A 62 16.62 -17.64 -2.82
CA SER A 62 16.33 -18.95 -2.20
C SER A 62 16.98 -20.14 -2.93
N TRP A 63 17.24 -20.00 -4.23
CA TRP A 63 17.86 -21.02 -5.07
C TRP A 63 19.40 -20.88 -5.18
N VAL A 64 19.98 -19.80 -4.65
CA VAL A 64 21.40 -19.45 -4.80
C VAL A 64 22.21 -19.95 -3.61
N ASP A 65 23.28 -20.67 -3.88
CA ASP A 65 24.36 -20.95 -2.94
C ASP A 65 25.38 -19.79 -3.00
N PHE A 66 25.32 -18.90 -2.03
CA PHE A 66 26.17 -17.70 -2.01
C PHE A 66 27.65 -18.00 -1.81
N ASP A 67 28.03 -19.13 -1.22
CA ASP A 67 29.44 -19.50 -1.06
C ASP A 67 30.01 -19.96 -2.40
N ARG A 68 29.26 -20.80 -3.12
CA ARG A 68 29.59 -21.18 -4.51
C ARG A 68 29.62 -19.96 -5.42
N PHE A 69 28.64 -19.07 -5.31
CA PHE A 69 28.58 -17.87 -6.14
C PHE A 69 29.74 -16.91 -5.84
N SER A 70 30.05 -16.71 -4.55
CA SER A 70 31.20 -15.95 -4.06
C SER A 70 32.51 -16.50 -4.61
N HIS A 71 32.70 -17.82 -4.55
CA HIS A 71 33.88 -18.49 -5.10
C HIS A 71 33.99 -18.36 -6.62
N ALA A 72 32.90 -18.60 -7.34
CA ALA A 72 32.87 -18.54 -8.80
C ALA A 72 33.26 -17.16 -9.36
N LEU A 73 32.89 -16.09 -8.66
CA LEU A 73 33.21 -14.71 -9.05
C LEU A 73 34.42 -14.10 -8.32
N ASN A 74 34.92 -14.75 -7.26
CA ASN A 74 35.89 -14.19 -6.33
C ASN A 74 35.43 -12.83 -5.74
N VAL A 75 34.17 -12.80 -5.29
CA VAL A 75 33.49 -11.63 -4.70
C VAL A 75 32.91 -12.03 -3.36
N LYS A 76 32.94 -11.16 -2.35
CA LYS A 76 32.35 -11.47 -1.03
C LYS A 76 30.85 -11.81 -1.13
N ALA A 77 30.42 -12.89 -0.51
CA ALA A 77 29.01 -13.31 -0.44
C ALA A 77 28.04 -12.17 -0.02
N ASN A 78 28.41 -11.37 0.99
CA ASN A 78 27.56 -10.25 1.45
C ASN A 78 27.33 -9.18 0.37
N GLN A 79 28.30 -8.96 -0.51
CA GLN A 79 28.15 -8.03 -1.62
C GLN A 79 27.16 -8.60 -2.66
N LEU A 80 27.25 -9.90 -2.95
CA LEU A 80 26.32 -10.60 -3.85
C LEU A 80 24.89 -10.67 -3.30
N LYS A 81 24.72 -10.72 -1.97
CA LYS A 81 23.38 -10.68 -1.35
C LYS A 81 22.63 -9.40 -1.70
N THR A 82 23.32 -8.25 -1.78
CA THR A 82 22.67 -6.97 -2.13
C THR A 82 22.08 -6.93 -3.56
N CYS A 83 22.43 -7.91 -4.39
CA CYS A 83 21.92 -8.07 -5.74
C CYS A 83 20.47 -8.61 -5.79
N PHE A 84 19.94 -9.12 -4.67
CA PHE A 84 18.62 -9.76 -4.60
C PHE A 84 17.67 -9.01 -3.66
N LEU A 85 16.40 -8.90 -4.03
CA LEU A 85 15.42 -8.10 -3.25
C LEU A 85 15.05 -8.75 -1.92
N ASP A 86 14.94 -10.08 -1.86
CA ASP A 86 14.65 -10.80 -0.61
C ASP A 86 15.72 -10.57 0.45
N GLN A 87 16.99 -10.52 0.04
CA GLN A 87 18.12 -10.22 0.92
C GLN A 87 18.14 -8.76 1.41
N LEU A 88 17.36 -7.87 0.78
CA LEU A 88 17.18 -6.47 1.20
C LEU A 88 15.93 -6.27 2.07
N GLY A 89 15.28 -7.35 2.52
CA GLY A 89 14.11 -7.28 3.41
C GLY A 89 12.79 -7.06 2.68
N PHE A 90 12.70 -7.39 1.39
CA PHE A 90 11.45 -7.33 0.64
C PHE A 90 10.79 -8.72 0.51
N SER A 91 9.49 -8.79 0.82
CA SER A 91 8.71 -10.02 0.65
C SER A 91 8.41 -10.27 -0.83
N LEU A 92 8.94 -11.35 -1.38
CA LEU A 92 8.75 -11.68 -2.80
C LEU A 92 7.35 -12.18 -3.13
N LYS A 93 6.60 -12.73 -2.17
CA LYS A 93 5.22 -13.17 -2.41
C LYS A 93 4.35 -12.02 -2.94
N ASP A 94 4.69 -10.80 -2.52
CA ASP A 94 3.97 -9.59 -2.87
C ASP A 94 4.52 -8.92 -4.15
N ILE A 95 5.76 -9.24 -4.53
CA ILE A 95 6.50 -8.67 -5.68
C ILE A 95 6.55 -9.63 -6.88
N ALA A 96 6.29 -10.94 -6.68
CA ALA A 96 6.50 -12.02 -7.65
C ALA A 96 5.77 -11.87 -8.99
N TYR A 97 4.84 -10.93 -9.10
CA TYR A 97 4.16 -10.57 -10.34
C TYR A 97 4.94 -9.62 -11.25
N VAL A 98 6.06 -9.05 -10.78
CA VAL A 98 6.94 -8.21 -11.59
C VAL A 98 7.94 -9.11 -12.31
N LYS A 99 7.52 -9.66 -13.46
CA LYS A 99 8.38 -10.44 -14.36
C LYS A 99 9.09 -9.57 -15.40
N ASP A 100 9.10 -8.27 -15.20
CA ASP A 100 9.53 -7.30 -16.19
C ASP A 100 10.66 -6.45 -15.62
N ILE A 101 11.68 -6.15 -16.42
CA ILE A 101 12.80 -5.30 -16.02
C ILE A 101 12.58 -3.88 -16.53
N ARG A 102 12.86 -2.88 -15.70
CA ARG A 102 12.83 -1.46 -16.07
C ARG A 102 14.21 -0.88 -15.92
N VAL A 103 14.70 -0.23 -16.97
CA VAL A 103 16.07 0.26 -17.02
C VAL A 103 16.11 1.78 -17.01
N CYS A 104 17.18 2.34 -16.46
CA CYS A 104 17.61 3.70 -16.77
C CYS A 104 18.68 3.60 -17.86
N ASN A 105 18.48 4.24 -19.00
CA ASN A 105 19.41 4.12 -20.14
C ASN A 105 20.81 4.64 -19.80
N GLU A 106 20.91 5.71 -19.02
CA GLU A 106 22.21 6.26 -18.57
C GLU A 106 22.97 5.29 -17.65
N CYS A 107 22.25 4.55 -16.81
CA CYS A 107 22.86 3.50 -15.98
C CYS A 107 23.28 2.31 -16.81
N LEU A 108 22.40 1.90 -17.73
CA LEU A 108 22.65 0.75 -18.60
C LEU A 108 23.85 1.01 -19.52
N ALA A 109 24.02 2.24 -20.00
CA ALA A 109 25.20 2.68 -20.76
C ALA A 109 26.50 2.53 -19.96
N LYS A 110 26.43 2.60 -18.63
CA LYS A 110 27.55 2.34 -17.70
C LYS A 110 27.68 0.87 -17.31
N GLY A 111 26.86 0.00 -17.89
CA GLY A 111 26.77 -1.42 -17.55
C GLY A 111 26.20 -1.65 -16.15
N TYR A 112 25.30 -0.80 -15.66
CA TYR A 112 24.75 -0.89 -14.30
C TYR A 112 23.22 -0.90 -14.30
N HIS A 113 22.63 -1.71 -13.41
CA HIS A 113 21.21 -1.68 -13.10
C HIS A 113 21.00 -2.01 -11.62
N CYS A 114 20.25 -1.16 -10.91
CA CYS A 114 20.02 -1.30 -9.46
C CYS A 114 18.94 -2.33 -9.14
N THR A 115 19.16 -3.11 -8.08
CA THR A 115 18.19 -4.08 -7.55
C THR A 115 16.83 -3.45 -7.25
N LEU A 116 16.81 -2.22 -6.74
CA LEU A 116 15.59 -1.52 -6.32
C LEU A 116 14.73 -1.03 -7.50
N PHE A 117 15.24 -1.02 -8.74
CA PHE A 117 14.45 -0.68 -9.94
C PHE A 117 13.38 -1.73 -10.25
N CYS A 118 13.47 -2.91 -9.65
CA CYS A 118 12.44 -3.94 -9.73
C CYS A 118 11.19 -3.61 -8.89
N LEU A 119 11.27 -2.64 -7.96
CA LEU A 119 10.13 -2.24 -7.11
C LEU A 119 9.14 -1.35 -7.86
N PRO A 120 7.87 -1.74 -8.07
CA PRO A 120 6.91 -1.00 -8.89
C PRO A 120 6.74 0.48 -8.52
N LEU A 121 6.93 0.81 -7.24
CA LEU A 121 6.86 2.17 -6.71
C LEU A 121 7.89 3.11 -7.33
N ILE A 122 9.09 2.61 -7.64
CA ILE A 122 10.17 3.40 -8.21
C ILE A 122 9.92 3.56 -9.71
N LYS A 123 9.64 4.79 -10.15
CA LYS A 123 9.35 5.15 -11.55
C LYS A 123 10.41 6.02 -12.20
N SER A 124 11.28 6.63 -11.40
CA SER A 124 12.38 7.46 -11.85
C SER A 124 13.69 6.97 -11.27
N CYS A 125 14.77 7.21 -11.99
CA CYS A 125 16.13 6.95 -11.55
C CYS A 125 16.54 7.98 -10.48
N PRO A 126 16.95 7.58 -9.27
CA PRO A 126 17.29 8.52 -8.20
C PRO A 126 18.65 9.22 -8.42
N TRP A 127 19.46 8.78 -9.39
CA TRP A 127 20.77 9.37 -9.69
C TRP A 127 20.71 10.31 -10.89
N HIS A 128 19.96 9.94 -11.93
CA HIS A 128 19.85 10.70 -13.17
C HIS A 128 18.53 11.49 -13.31
N GLY A 129 17.54 11.27 -12.43
CA GLY A 129 16.25 11.96 -12.46
C GLY A 129 15.31 11.55 -13.61
N CYS A 130 15.80 10.78 -14.58
CA CYS A 130 15.02 10.35 -15.73
C CYS A 130 14.01 9.24 -15.38
N LYS A 131 12.91 9.16 -16.13
CA LYS A 131 11.93 8.08 -15.97
C LYS A 131 12.56 6.74 -16.35
N LEU A 132 12.29 5.72 -15.54
CA LEU A 132 12.65 4.35 -15.91
C LEU A 132 11.87 3.93 -17.14
N GLY A 133 12.53 3.20 -18.05
CA GLY A 133 11.92 2.68 -19.26
C GLY A 133 10.73 1.76 -18.99
N PHE A 134 9.97 1.47 -20.04
CA PHE A 134 8.84 0.55 -19.94
C PHE A 134 9.30 -0.83 -19.46
N PRO A 135 8.50 -1.51 -18.61
CA PRO A 135 8.84 -2.86 -18.15
C PRO A 135 8.96 -3.81 -19.35
N CYS A 136 10.11 -4.47 -19.49
CA CYS A 136 10.37 -5.41 -20.57
C CYS A 136 10.51 -6.84 -20.06
N LYS A 137 9.56 -7.71 -20.44
CA LYS A 137 9.58 -9.13 -20.12
C LYS A 137 10.70 -9.88 -20.84
N THR A 138 11.00 -9.51 -22.08
CA THR A 138 12.08 -10.13 -22.85
C THR A 138 13.44 -9.92 -22.18
N CYS A 139 13.73 -8.71 -21.69
CA CYS A 139 14.93 -8.43 -20.89
C CYS A 139 15.02 -9.30 -19.64
N ALA A 140 13.90 -9.51 -18.94
CA ALA A 140 13.86 -10.36 -17.76
C ALA A 140 14.17 -11.83 -18.10
N GLU A 141 13.62 -12.33 -19.21
CA GLU A 141 13.83 -13.70 -19.68
C GLU A 141 15.25 -13.94 -20.26
N THR A 142 15.94 -12.89 -20.72
CA THR A 142 17.30 -12.95 -21.28
C THR A 142 18.26 -13.69 -20.35
N VAL A 143 18.27 -13.36 -19.06
CA VAL A 143 19.30 -13.89 -18.14
C VAL A 143 19.06 -15.33 -17.67
N PHE A 144 17.85 -15.85 -17.86
CA PHE A 144 17.45 -17.14 -17.30
C PHE A 144 17.00 -18.18 -18.32
N VAL A 145 16.40 -17.74 -19.41
CA VAL A 145 15.78 -18.64 -20.39
C VAL A 145 16.50 -18.54 -21.72
N LYS A 146 16.63 -17.32 -22.25
CA LYS A 146 17.04 -17.10 -23.63
C LYS A 146 18.55 -17.00 -23.82
N GLY A 147 19.27 -16.49 -22.81
CA GLY A 147 20.65 -16.06 -22.98
C GLY A 147 20.76 -14.76 -23.77
N LEU A 148 21.99 -14.28 -23.93
CA LEU A 148 22.32 -13.21 -24.87
C LEU A 148 22.72 -13.83 -26.21
N SER A 149 22.31 -13.20 -27.31
CA SER A 149 22.73 -13.62 -28.65
C SER A 149 23.99 -12.85 -29.03
N PRO A 150 25.08 -13.52 -29.44
CA PRO A 150 26.17 -12.83 -30.09
C PRO A 150 25.66 -12.30 -31.43
N GLN A 151 25.90 -11.03 -31.70
CA GLN A 151 25.74 -10.45 -33.02
C GLN A 151 27.13 -10.30 -33.64
N ASP A 152 27.32 -10.95 -34.78
CA ASP A 152 28.46 -10.67 -35.63
C ASP A 152 28.31 -9.23 -36.12
N ILE A 153 29.26 -8.37 -35.79
CA ILE A 153 29.26 -7.02 -36.33
C ILE A 153 29.52 -7.16 -37.82
N ILE A 154 28.46 -6.96 -38.61
CA ILE A 154 28.58 -6.70 -40.04
C ILE A 154 29.33 -5.38 -40.13
N TYR A 155 30.60 -5.44 -40.55
CA TYR A 155 31.41 -4.25 -40.81
C TYR A 155 30.61 -3.32 -41.72
N SER A 156 30.19 -2.16 -41.20
CA SER A 156 29.52 -1.18 -42.04
C SER A 156 30.58 -0.64 -43.00
N GLU A 157 30.38 -0.81 -44.31
CA GLU A 157 31.36 -0.50 -45.37
C GLU A 157 31.74 0.99 -45.49
N ASN A 158 31.29 1.86 -44.58
CA ASN A 158 31.34 3.33 -44.72
C ASN A 158 32.07 4.10 -43.59
N PHE A 159 32.89 3.47 -42.76
CA PHE A 159 33.67 4.19 -41.75
C PHE A 159 35.16 4.23 -42.10
N ASN A 160 35.61 5.41 -42.55
CA ASN A 160 37.02 5.77 -42.78
C ASN A 160 37.76 6.14 -41.48
N ASP A 161 37.25 5.77 -40.31
CA ASP A 161 37.96 5.99 -39.04
C ASP A 161 39.01 4.90 -38.87
N GLU A 162 40.24 5.33 -38.57
CA GLU A 162 41.45 4.53 -38.35
C GLU A 162 41.15 3.14 -37.80
N PHE A 163 41.35 2.13 -38.66
CA PHE A 163 41.21 0.73 -38.30
C PHE A 163 42.18 0.38 -37.18
N ASP A 164 41.64 0.03 -36.01
CA ASP A 164 42.38 -0.71 -35.00
C ASP A 164 42.50 -2.15 -35.54
N GLU A 165 43.58 -2.42 -36.28
CA GLU A 165 43.74 -3.51 -37.27
C GLU A 165 43.53 -4.96 -36.77
N ASN A 166 43.17 -5.24 -35.50
CA ASN A 166 43.21 -6.61 -34.97
C ASN A 166 42.06 -7.07 -34.05
N GLY A 167 40.92 -6.38 -34.00
CA GLY A 167 39.82 -6.77 -33.10
C GLY A 167 38.47 -7.06 -33.78
N ILE A 168 38.00 -8.32 -33.77
CA ILE A 168 36.58 -8.61 -34.00
C ILE A 168 35.81 -8.09 -32.78
N ASN A 169 35.18 -6.92 -32.90
CA ASN A 169 34.31 -6.39 -31.86
C ASN A 169 33.07 -7.29 -31.74
N LEU A 170 32.98 -8.10 -30.69
CA LEU A 170 31.78 -8.88 -30.42
C LEU A 170 30.75 -8.03 -29.66
N THR A 171 29.48 -8.11 -30.05
CA THR A 171 28.36 -7.52 -29.31
C THR A 171 27.38 -8.60 -28.86
N TYR A 172 26.88 -8.44 -27.63
CA TYR A 172 25.89 -9.34 -27.03
C TYR A 172 24.61 -8.57 -26.79
N GLU A 173 23.51 -9.04 -27.34
CA GLU A 173 22.23 -8.36 -27.17
C GLU A 173 21.12 -9.27 -26.64
N SER A 174 20.18 -8.64 -25.96
CA SER A 174 18.87 -9.25 -25.71
C SER A 174 18.08 -9.34 -27.02
N LEU A 175 17.17 -10.31 -27.13
CA LEU A 175 16.28 -10.45 -28.31
C LEU A 175 15.42 -9.21 -28.60
N CYS A 176 15.21 -8.33 -27.62
CA CYS A 176 14.47 -7.08 -27.80
C CYS A 176 15.38 -5.85 -28.07
N GLY A 177 16.70 -6.03 -28.20
CA GLY A 177 17.66 -4.94 -28.45
C GLY A 177 17.89 -3.94 -27.30
N HIS A 178 17.08 -3.98 -26.23
CA HIS A 178 17.23 -3.05 -25.11
C HIS A 178 18.53 -3.22 -24.31
N ILE A 179 19.10 -4.43 -24.30
CA ILE A 179 20.39 -4.71 -23.67
C ILE A 179 21.40 -4.94 -24.78
N VAL A 180 22.49 -4.19 -24.77
CA VAL A 180 23.63 -4.39 -25.67
C VAL A 180 24.92 -4.28 -24.85
N PHE A 181 25.72 -5.34 -24.84
CA PHE A 181 27.08 -5.33 -24.31
C PHE A 181 28.06 -5.42 -25.48
N SER A 182 28.78 -4.33 -25.74
CA SER A 182 29.93 -4.36 -26.64
C SER A 182 31.18 -4.84 -25.90
N GLU A 183 32.14 -5.40 -26.63
CA GLU A 183 33.44 -5.76 -26.05
C GLU A 183 34.11 -4.59 -25.32
N LYS A 184 33.97 -3.36 -25.83
CA LYS A 184 34.44 -2.14 -25.14
C LYS A 184 33.76 -1.92 -23.78
N LEU A 185 32.44 -2.17 -23.70
CA LEU A 185 31.70 -2.14 -22.44
C LEU A 185 32.12 -3.27 -21.49
N LEU A 186 32.46 -4.44 -22.03
CA LEU A 186 32.93 -5.60 -21.29
C LEU A 186 34.39 -5.50 -20.82
N LYS A 187 35.24 -4.74 -21.52
CA LYS A 187 36.60 -4.43 -21.04
C LYS A 187 36.57 -3.43 -19.88
N ASN A 188 35.53 -2.59 -19.82
CA ASN A 188 35.35 -1.54 -18.83
C ASN A 188 34.05 -1.75 -18.02
N LEU A 189 33.86 -2.96 -17.45
CA LEU A 189 32.61 -3.45 -16.82
C LEU A 189 32.04 -2.60 -15.67
N VAL A 190 32.76 -1.58 -15.23
CA VAL A 190 32.33 -0.64 -14.20
C VAL A 190 32.74 0.76 -14.64
N PHE A 191 31.91 1.40 -15.47
CA PHE A 191 32.00 2.85 -15.71
C PHE A 191 31.46 3.67 -14.54
N VAL A 192 30.89 3.01 -13.53
CA VAL A 192 30.50 3.66 -12.28
C VAL A 192 31.78 3.97 -11.50
N ASN A 193 32.20 5.23 -11.54
CA ASN A 193 33.39 5.66 -10.80
C ASN A 193 33.16 5.58 -9.28
N ASP A 194 34.22 5.70 -8.48
CA ASP A 194 34.10 5.51 -7.03
C ASP A 194 33.21 6.57 -6.35
N SER A 195 33.15 7.79 -6.88
CA SER A 195 32.20 8.82 -6.42
C SER A 195 30.75 8.39 -6.65
N GLU A 196 30.45 7.88 -7.84
CA GLU A 196 29.12 7.36 -8.18
C GLU A 196 28.75 6.12 -7.36
N LYS A 197 29.70 5.22 -7.08
CA LYS A 197 29.46 4.06 -6.20
C LYS A 197 29.05 4.51 -4.80
N ASN A 198 29.77 5.49 -4.24
CA ASN A 198 29.47 6.03 -2.92
C ASN A 198 28.08 6.69 -2.89
N GLU A 199 27.72 7.44 -3.93
CA GLU A 199 26.40 8.07 -4.05
C GLU A 199 25.27 7.04 -4.18
N ILE A 200 25.47 6.00 -5.01
CA ILE A 200 24.54 4.88 -5.16
C ILE A 200 24.34 4.18 -3.82
N GLU A 201 25.43 3.83 -3.14
CA GLU A 201 25.40 3.15 -1.86
C GLU A 201 24.67 3.99 -0.80
N PHE A 202 25.02 5.27 -0.69
CA PHE A 202 24.37 6.20 0.23
C PHE A 202 22.86 6.31 -0.02
N ARG A 203 22.44 6.59 -1.26
CA ARG A 203 21.00 6.75 -1.59
C ARG A 203 20.20 5.47 -1.43
N CYS A 204 20.76 4.32 -1.77
CA CYS A 204 20.09 3.04 -1.59
C CYS A 204 19.95 2.70 -0.11
N ASN A 205 21.00 2.94 0.69
CA ASN A 205 20.92 2.75 2.14
C ASN A 205 19.88 3.67 2.79
N GLN A 206 19.78 4.93 2.39
CA GLN A 206 18.70 5.82 2.87
C GLN A 206 17.31 5.25 2.56
N PHE A 207 17.10 4.74 1.34
CA PHE A 207 15.84 4.10 0.97
C PHE A 207 15.55 2.83 1.78
N LEU A 208 16.56 1.98 2.02
CA LEU A 208 16.41 0.77 2.82
C LEU A 208 16.14 1.07 4.30
N LEU A 209 16.76 2.12 4.86
CA LEU A 209 16.45 2.58 6.22
C LEU A 209 15.01 3.06 6.32
N TRP A 210 14.56 3.87 5.37
CA TRP A 210 13.16 4.30 5.29
C TRP A 210 12.20 3.10 5.21
N TRP A 211 12.51 2.12 4.35
CA TRP A 211 11.73 0.90 4.22
C TRP A 211 11.73 0.04 5.49
N TYR A 212 12.89 -0.07 6.15
CA TYR A 212 13.05 -0.81 7.39
C TYR A 212 12.17 -0.24 8.51
N GLU A 213 12.14 1.09 8.67
CA GLU A 213 11.30 1.74 9.68
C GLU A 213 9.79 1.52 9.45
N ILE A 214 9.36 1.47 8.18
CA ILE A 214 7.98 1.11 7.81
C ILE A 214 7.67 -0.34 8.20
N ASN A 215 8.57 -1.29 7.90
CA ASN A 215 8.35 -2.70 8.19
C ASN A 215 8.44 -3.06 9.68
N LYS A 216 9.29 -2.37 10.42
CA LYS A 216 9.47 -2.55 11.87
C LYS A 216 8.24 -2.09 12.65
N SER A 217 7.55 -1.08 12.15
CA SER A 217 6.35 -0.55 12.77
C SER A 217 5.20 -1.53 12.58
N ASN A 218 4.72 -2.18 13.66
CA ASN A 218 3.53 -3.04 13.83
C ASN A 218 3.09 -3.96 12.65
N HIS A 219 2.80 -5.24 12.93
CA HIS A 219 2.29 -6.24 11.98
C HIS A 219 1.14 -5.78 11.05
N HIS A 220 0.26 -4.89 11.52
CA HIS A 220 -0.81 -4.35 10.66
C HIS A 220 -0.28 -3.46 9.53
N LEU A 221 0.86 -2.79 9.74
CA LEU A 221 1.52 -1.97 8.73
C LEU A 221 2.38 -2.80 7.79
N ALA A 222 2.90 -3.94 8.24
CA ALA A 222 3.53 -4.91 7.34
C ALA A 222 2.57 -5.31 6.21
N PHE A 223 1.27 -5.43 6.47
CA PHE A 223 0.28 -5.63 5.40
C PHE A 223 0.23 -4.44 4.42
N PHE A 224 0.28 -3.19 4.89
CA PHE A 224 0.31 -2.02 4.00
C PHE A 224 1.61 -1.96 3.20
N ALA A 225 2.74 -2.27 3.83
CA ALA A 225 4.05 -2.36 3.21
C ALA A 225 4.02 -3.34 2.04
N LYS A 226 3.38 -4.51 2.22
CA LYS A 226 3.12 -5.47 1.13
C LYS A 226 2.28 -4.88 0.00
N GLN A 227 1.23 -4.12 0.34
CA GLN A 227 0.36 -3.52 -0.66
C GLN A 227 1.08 -2.50 -1.52
N ILE A 228 1.99 -1.66 -0.97
CA ILE A 228 2.72 -0.58 -1.66
C ILE A 228 3.47 -1.04 -2.91
N PHE A 229 3.93 -2.30 -2.94
CA PHE A 229 4.66 -2.85 -4.07
C PHE A 229 3.85 -3.78 -4.97
N SER A 230 2.54 -3.90 -4.74
CA SER A 230 1.67 -4.66 -5.63
C SER A 230 1.48 -3.94 -6.97
N LYS A 231 1.36 -4.70 -8.06
CA LYS A 231 1.32 -4.17 -9.44
C LYS A 231 0.11 -3.27 -9.75
N HIS A 232 -0.98 -3.39 -8.99
CA HIS A 232 -2.30 -2.83 -9.33
C HIS A 232 -2.91 -1.95 -8.25
N ILE A 233 -2.10 -1.21 -7.48
CA ILE A 233 -2.66 -0.28 -6.50
C ILE A 233 -3.27 0.91 -7.25
N PRO A 234 -4.58 1.19 -7.07
CA PRO A 234 -5.17 2.44 -7.54
C PRO A 234 -4.41 3.64 -6.95
N VAL A 235 -4.16 4.68 -7.74
CA VAL A 235 -3.38 5.87 -7.33
C VAL A 235 -3.82 6.39 -5.96
N LEU A 236 -5.13 6.58 -5.75
CA LEU A 236 -5.69 7.04 -4.47
C LEU A 236 -5.35 6.15 -3.25
N LYS A 237 -5.22 4.82 -3.44
CA LYS A 237 -4.78 3.92 -2.36
C LYS A 237 -3.28 4.07 -2.13
N LEU A 238 -2.49 4.23 -3.20
CA LEU A 238 -1.06 4.43 -3.10
C LEU A 238 -0.72 5.75 -2.39
N GLU A 239 -1.37 6.86 -2.75
CA GLU A 239 -1.24 8.15 -2.04
C GLU A 239 -1.49 8.00 -0.54
N LYS A 240 -2.53 7.24 -0.18
CA LYS A 240 -2.84 6.92 1.22
C LYS A 240 -1.72 6.13 1.89
N TYR A 241 -1.22 5.08 1.25
CA TYR A 241 -0.15 4.27 1.82
C TYR A 241 1.16 5.04 1.96
N LEU A 242 1.49 5.91 1.01
CA LEU A 242 2.66 6.78 1.09
C LEU A 242 2.55 7.81 2.21
N SER A 243 1.37 8.37 2.45
CA SER A 243 1.19 9.29 3.58
C SER A 243 1.34 8.60 4.93
N ILE A 244 0.86 7.36 5.04
CA ILE A 244 1.07 6.52 6.24
C ILE A 244 2.56 6.26 6.42
N ALA A 245 3.25 5.80 5.36
CA ALA A 245 4.68 5.59 5.36
C ALA A 245 5.44 6.84 5.79
N ASN A 246 5.06 8.02 5.27
CA ASN A 246 5.66 9.29 5.64
C ASN A 246 5.47 9.66 7.11
N THR A 247 4.35 9.26 7.71
CA THR A 247 4.10 9.49 9.13
C THR A 247 4.94 8.57 10.04
N ILE A 248 5.37 7.42 9.50
CA ILE A 248 6.14 6.42 10.25
C ILE A 248 7.64 6.71 10.12
N ALA A 249 8.12 6.79 8.88
CA ALA A 249 9.54 6.82 8.56
C ALA A 249 10.02 8.19 8.04
N GLY A 250 9.16 9.20 8.03
CA GLY A 250 9.44 10.46 7.34
C GLY A 250 9.30 10.34 5.82
N PRO A 251 9.53 11.44 5.07
CA PRO A 251 9.39 11.43 3.61
C PRO A 251 10.31 10.39 2.97
N CYS A 252 9.81 9.72 1.92
CA CYS A 252 10.64 8.82 1.12
C CYS A 252 11.85 9.60 0.58
N PRO A 253 13.08 9.09 0.74
CA PRO A 253 14.28 9.79 0.27
C PRO A 253 14.40 9.83 -1.26
N TRP A 254 13.58 9.05 -1.96
CA TRP A 254 13.53 9.01 -3.42
C TRP A 254 12.26 9.70 -3.90
N GLU A 255 12.37 10.38 -5.03
CA GLU A 255 11.22 11.02 -5.66
C GLU A 255 10.22 9.95 -6.14
N LEU A 256 9.01 10.02 -5.59
CA LEU A 256 7.90 9.18 -6.00
C LEU A 256 6.97 10.03 -6.88
N GLN A 257 6.55 9.50 -8.03
CA GLN A 257 5.63 10.19 -8.97
C GLN A 257 4.18 10.24 -8.45
N VAL A 258 3.99 10.23 -7.13
CA VAL A 258 2.70 10.23 -6.46
C VAL A 258 2.82 11.15 -5.27
N GLU A 259 2.10 12.27 -5.30
CA GLU A 259 2.04 13.16 -4.15
C GLU A 259 1.32 12.46 -3.00
N PRO A 260 1.91 12.37 -1.80
CA PRO A 260 1.21 11.80 -0.66
C PRO A 260 0.01 12.69 -0.35
N ALA A 261 -1.20 12.11 -0.34
CA ALA A 261 -2.35 12.88 0.11
C ALA A 261 -2.13 13.29 1.57
N SER A 262 -2.71 14.42 1.97
CA SER A 262 -2.62 14.84 3.36
C SER A 262 -3.52 13.93 4.20
N PHE A 263 -2.94 13.20 5.13
CA PHE A 263 -3.65 12.38 6.11
C PHE A 263 -3.21 12.78 7.51
N HIS A 264 -4.11 12.57 8.47
CA HIS A 264 -3.75 12.59 9.88
C HIS A 264 -3.64 11.16 10.37
N CYS A 265 -2.59 10.93 11.15
CA CYS A 265 -2.32 9.66 11.78
C CYS A 265 -2.38 9.85 13.30
N ALA A 266 -3.11 8.97 13.98
CA ALA A 266 -3.12 8.93 15.44
C ALA A 266 -2.63 7.55 15.90
N TYR A 267 -1.61 7.56 16.76
CA TYR A 267 -1.06 6.35 17.36
C TYR A 267 -1.84 6.02 18.65
N TRP A 268 -2.39 4.80 18.72
CA TRP A 268 -2.94 4.27 19.97
C TRP A 268 -1.83 3.58 20.75
N ILE A 269 -1.40 4.12 21.89
CA ILE A 269 -0.39 3.47 22.74
C ILE A 269 -1.12 2.61 23.78
N SER A 270 -0.92 1.30 23.75
CA SER A 270 -1.64 0.32 24.60
C SER A 270 -0.98 0.03 25.96
N ASN A 271 0.00 0.82 26.39
CA ASN A 271 0.83 0.49 27.56
C ASN A 271 0.70 1.54 28.68
N VAL A 272 -0.48 1.65 29.32
CA VAL A 272 -0.67 2.56 30.45
C VAL A 272 -1.32 1.82 31.62
N THR A 273 -0.60 1.73 32.74
CA THR A 273 -0.93 0.96 33.96
C THR A 273 -1.87 1.70 34.94
N GLU A 274 -2.07 1.14 36.12
CA GLU A 274 -3.34 0.57 36.59
C GLU A 274 -3.60 0.94 38.06
N ASP A 275 -4.48 1.91 38.39
CA ASP A 275 -4.73 2.25 39.81
C ASP A 275 -6.06 2.97 40.17
N TYR A 276 -7.13 2.94 39.34
CA TYR A 276 -8.25 3.91 39.50
C TYR A 276 -9.70 3.38 39.36
N GLU A 277 -10.00 2.15 39.75
CA GLU A 277 -11.34 1.54 39.58
C GLU A 277 -12.43 1.95 40.60
N ARG A 278 -12.23 2.93 41.49
CA ARG A 278 -13.23 3.25 42.54
C ARG A 278 -14.08 4.50 42.35
N SER A 279 -13.95 5.27 41.27
CA SER A 279 -14.80 6.46 41.06
C SER A 279 -15.70 6.31 39.84
N GLY A 280 -17.01 6.53 40.01
CA GLY A 280 -18.02 6.64 38.94
C GLY A 280 -17.81 7.82 37.97
N PHE A 281 -16.56 8.22 37.75
CA PHE A 281 -16.11 9.44 37.11
C PHE A 281 -15.84 9.26 35.60
N ARG A 282 -15.56 8.04 35.11
CA ARG A 282 -15.22 7.81 33.68
C ARG A 282 -16.35 8.11 32.70
N GLY A 283 -17.60 7.88 33.10
CA GLY A 283 -18.77 8.24 32.29
C GLY A 283 -18.84 9.74 32.00
N SER A 284 -18.43 10.58 32.95
CA SER A 284 -18.49 12.04 32.79
C SER A 284 -17.40 12.54 31.84
N LEU A 285 -16.16 12.05 31.96
CA LEU A 285 -15.02 12.59 31.22
C LEU A 285 -15.07 12.28 29.73
N CYS A 286 -15.27 11.02 29.34
CA CYS A 286 -15.45 10.67 27.92
C CYS A 286 -16.69 11.37 27.33
N THR A 287 -17.73 11.59 28.15
CA THR A 287 -18.89 12.40 27.74
C THR A 287 -18.53 13.85 27.50
N HIS A 288 -17.72 14.47 28.36
CA HIS A 288 -17.22 15.82 28.15
C HIS A 288 -16.36 15.90 26.90
N VAL A 289 -15.46 14.94 26.69
CA VAL A 289 -14.59 14.90 25.51
C VAL A 289 -15.40 14.72 24.23
N TYR A 290 -16.35 13.77 24.22
CA TYR A 290 -17.27 13.61 23.09
C TYR A 290 -18.06 14.89 22.82
N LYS A 291 -18.64 15.52 23.87
CA LYS A 291 -19.36 16.79 23.72
C LYS A 291 -18.47 17.89 23.15
N SER A 292 -17.21 17.96 23.57
CA SER A 292 -16.20 18.88 23.04
C SER A 292 -15.87 18.59 21.58
N VAL A 293 -15.61 17.33 21.21
CA VAL A 293 -15.37 16.92 19.81
C VAL A 293 -16.60 17.18 18.94
N ARG A 294 -17.80 16.85 19.42
CA ARG A 294 -19.07 17.12 18.74
C ARG A 294 -19.25 18.61 18.49
N ARG A 295 -18.97 19.45 19.48
CA ARG A 295 -19.01 20.92 19.37
C ARG A 295 -17.95 21.43 18.39
N TYR A 296 -16.75 20.87 18.44
CA TYR A 296 -15.67 21.19 17.51
C TYR A 296 -16.08 20.86 16.06
N ILE A 297 -16.49 19.62 15.79
CA ILE A 297 -16.95 19.17 14.46
C ILE A 297 -18.09 20.07 13.99
N TYR A 298 -19.06 20.36 14.86
CA TYR A 298 -20.18 21.23 14.51
C TYR A 298 -19.71 22.64 14.12
N ASN A 299 -18.91 23.28 14.96
CA ASN A 299 -18.47 24.66 14.76
C ASN A 299 -17.58 24.80 13.53
N GLN A 300 -16.69 23.84 13.30
CA GLN A 300 -15.72 23.88 12.20
C GLN A 300 -16.34 23.47 10.86
N TYR A 301 -17.18 22.43 10.86
CA TYR A 301 -17.57 21.76 9.61
C TYR A 301 -19.06 21.78 9.34
N ILE A 302 -19.93 21.93 10.34
CA ILE A 302 -21.38 21.82 10.16
C ILE A 302 -22.07 23.19 10.19
N ARG A 303 -21.49 24.17 10.90
CA ARG A 303 -22.07 25.50 11.07
C ARG A 303 -22.39 26.18 9.73
N GLN A 304 -21.52 26.03 8.74
CA GLN A 304 -21.72 26.57 7.39
C GLN A 304 -22.84 25.85 6.62
N HIS A 305 -23.14 24.61 7.01
CA HIS A 305 -24.17 23.76 6.42
C HIS A 305 -25.42 23.65 7.32
N LYS A 306 -25.63 24.60 8.24
CA LYS A 306 -26.76 24.57 9.18
C LYS A 306 -28.11 24.50 8.46
N GLY A 307 -28.25 25.16 7.31
CA GLY A 307 -29.44 25.06 6.46
C GLY A 307 -29.70 23.62 6.00
N CYS A 308 -28.69 22.97 5.40
CA CYS A 308 -28.80 21.57 4.99
C CYS A 308 -29.03 20.61 6.18
N LEU A 309 -28.40 20.87 7.33
CA LEU A 309 -28.66 20.09 8.54
C LEU A 309 -30.11 20.22 8.97
N ASN A 310 -30.65 21.43 9.01
CA ASN A 310 -32.05 21.67 9.35
C ASN A 310 -32.97 20.98 8.33
N ASP A 311 -32.71 21.11 7.04
CA ASP A 311 -33.52 20.47 6.00
C ASP A 311 -33.60 18.95 6.21
N VAL A 312 -32.46 18.30 6.50
CA VAL A 312 -32.40 16.85 6.74
C VAL A 312 -33.08 16.46 8.05
N LEU A 313 -32.90 17.24 9.12
CA LEU A 313 -33.51 16.95 10.42
C LEU A 313 -35.03 17.13 10.45
N HIS A 314 -35.61 17.92 9.53
CA HIS A 314 -37.05 18.12 9.41
C HIS A 314 -37.71 17.22 8.36
N LEU A 315 -36.97 16.26 7.78
CA LEU A 315 -37.57 15.27 6.90
C LEU A 315 -38.50 14.37 7.71
N GLY A 316 -39.72 14.19 7.23
CA GLY A 316 -40.60 13.16 7.78
C GLY A 316 -40.07 11.76 7.46
N GLN A 317 -40.49 10.76 8.24
CA GLN A 317 -40.08 9.35 8.08
C GLN A 317 -40.16 8.83 6.64
N TYR A 318 -41.16 9.27 5.86
CA TYR A 318 -41.29 8.91 4.45
C TYR A 318 -40.24 9.61 3.56
N GLN A 319 -39.95 10.88 3.81
CA GLN A 319 -39.00 11.67 3.01
C GLN A 319 -37.55 11.21 3.20
N GLU A 320 -37.21 10.68 4.38
CA GLU A 320 -35.91 10.04 4.64
C GLU A 320 -35.59 8.92 3.63
N GLN A 321 -36.63 8.23 3.14
CA GLN A 321 -36.50 7.13 2.19
C GLN A 321 -36.27 7.60 0.74
N TYR A 322 -36.32 8.90 0.46
CA TYR A 322 -36.16 9.43 -0.90
C TYR A 322 -34.98 10.40 -1.01
N LEU A 323 -34.05 10.34 -0.05
CA LEU A 323 -32.83 11.15 -0.11
C LEU A 323 -31.92 10.67 -1.24
N SER A 324 -31.79 11.49 -2.28
CA SER A 324 -30.80 11.28 -3.33
C SER A 324 -29.40 11.63 -2.83
N SER A 325 -28.43 10.76 -3.12
CA SER A 325 -26.99 11.00 -2.85
C SER A 325 -26.47 12.24 -3.56
N SER A 326 -27.01 12.58 -4.73
CA SER A 326 -26.56 13.70 -5.54
C SER A 326 -27.06 15.06 -5.04
N SER A 327 -28.13 15.08 -4.24
CA SER A 327 -28.78 16.32 -3.79
C SER A 327 -28.55 16.63 -2.31
N ILE A 328 -27.77 15.81 -1.61
CA ILE A 328 -27.60 15.92 -0.16
C ILE A 328 -26.19 16.34 0.22
N CYS A 329 -26.08 17.21 1.21
CA CYS A 329 -24.79 17.61 1.75
C CYS A 329 -24.12 16.42 2.45
N SER A 330 -23.02 15.94 1.86
CA SER A 330 -22.25 14.81 2.39
C SER A 330 -21.71 15.07 3.80
N VAL A 331 -21.29 16.30 4.13
CA VAL A 331 -20.83 16.67 5.48
C VAL A 331 -21.94 16.49 6.52
N VAL A 332 -23.17 16.93 6.19
CA VAL A 332 -24.33 16.80 7.07
C VAL A 332 -24.68 15.33 7.29
N ILE A 333 -24.71 14.53 6.23
CA ILE A 333 -25.00 13.09 6.36
C ILE A 333 -23.90 12.38 7.14
N ALA A 334 -22.64 12.74 6.94
CA ALA A 334 -21.53 12.20 7.72
C ALA A 334 -21.69 12.54 9.21
N TYR A 335 -22.07 13.77 9.53
CA TYR A 335 -22.26 14.22 10.90
C TYR A 335 -23.42 13.53 11.60
N ILE A 336 -24.57 13.44 10.93
CA ILE A 336 -25.74 12.73 11.44
C ILE A 336 -25.41 11.26 11.65
N THR A 337 -24.81 10.61 10.65
CA THR A 337 -24.42 9.18 10.73
C THR A 337 -23.42 8.96 11.86
N TRP A 338 -22.43 9.85 12.00
CA TRP A 338 -21.46 9.81 13.09
C TRP A 338 -22.14 9.98 14.46
N ARG A 339 -23.07 10.94 14.61
CA ARG A 339 -23.83 11.10 15.86
C ARG A 339 -24.71 9.90 16.15
N MET A 340 -25.46 9.39 15.18
CA MET A 340 -26.28 8.18 15.33
C MET A 340 -25.43 6.99 15.77
N TYR A 341 -24.22 6.86 15.23
CA TYR A 341 -23.26 5.83 15.63
C TYR A 341 -22.78 6.04 17.08
N MET A 342 -22.39 7.25 17.45
CA MET A 342 -21.82 7.58 18.76
C MET A 342 -22.86 7.58 19.90
N GLU A 343 -24.05 8.07 19.61
CA GLU A 343 -25.16 8.27 20.55
C GLU A 343 -26.19 7.12 20.49
N ARG A 344 -26.00 6.17 19.57
CA ARG A 344 -26.88 5.02 19.31
C ARG A 344 -28.33 5.36 18.96
N PHE A 345 -28.55 6.54 18.40
CA PHE A 345 -29.83 6.89 17.83
C PHE A 345 -30.07 6.15 16.52
N ARG A 346 -31.32 5.72 16.32
CA ARG A 346 -31.75 5.03 15.10
C ARG A 346 -32.62 5.90 14.20
N ARG A 347 -33.07 7.05 14.69
CA ARG A 347 -34.02 7.95 14.01
C ARG A 347 -33.54 9.39 14.09
N LEU A 348 -33.89 10.20 13.09
CA LEU A 348 -33.51 11.61 13.04
C LEU A 348 -34.28 12.47 14.06
N GLU A 349 -35.51 12.07 14.38
CA GLU A 349 -36.41 12.71 15.36
C GLU A 349 -35.75 12.94 16.74
N TYR A 350 -34.77 12.10 17.10
CA TYR A 350 -34.02 12.26 18.35
C TYR A 350 -33.12 13.51 18.38
N PHE A 351 -32.78 14.06 17.21
CA PHE A 351 -31.97 15.27 17.12
C PHE A 351 -32.80 16.56 17.15
N THR A 352 -34.09 16.49 16.81
CA THR A 352 -35.01 17.64 16.85
C THR A 352 -35.63 17.84 18.22
N ASN A 353 -35.86 16.75 18.97
CA ASN A 353 -36.45 16.84 20.29
C ASN A 353 -35.38 17.28 21.31
N ASN A 354 -35.65 18.41 22.00
CA ASN A 354 -34.76 18.98 23.04
C ASN A 354 -34.46 18.02 24.21
N GLU A 355 -35.11 16.86 24.26
CA GLU A 355 -34.84 15.77 25.21
C GLU A 355 -33.46 15.11 25.03
N SER A 356 -32.73 15.42 23.96
CA SER A 356 -31.39 14.91 23.68
C SER A 356 -30.30 15.34 24.68
N SER A 357 -30.60 16.21 25.64
CA SER A 357 -29.67 16.66 26.68
C SER A 357 -29.22 15.54 27.64
N ASN A 358 -30.00 14.47 27.78
CA ASN A 358 -29.71 13.31 28.65
C ASN A 358 -29.14 12.08 27.92
N CYS A 359 -28.54 12.27 26.74
CA CYS A 359 -28.03 11.15 25.95
C CYS A 359 -26.92 10.37 26.69
N ARG A 360 -27.19 9.11 27.02
CA ARG A 360 -26.19 8.16 27.54
C ARG A 360 -25.28 7.73 26.39
N LEU A 361 -24.01 8.15 26.42
CA LEU A 361 -22.99 7.57 25.55
C LEU A 361 -22.76 6.13 25.98
N ASP A 362 -22.83 5.20 25.03
CA ASP A 362 -22.41 3.83 25.31
C ASP A 362 -20.91 3.67 25.03
N LEU A 363 -20.12 3.90 26.08
CA LEU A 363 -18.67 3.74 26.07
C LEU A 363 -18.22 2.30 25.78
N ASN A 364 -19.11 1.30 25.89
CA ASN A 364 -18.76 -0.09 25.57
C ASN A 364 -18.39 -0.30 24.08
N MET A 365 -18.71 0.66 23.21
CA MET A 365 -18.36 0.59 21.79
C MET A 365 -16.91 1.02 21.50
N PHE A 366 -16.26 1.70 22.45
CA PHE A 366 -14.82 1.99 22.40
C PHE A 366 -13.99 0.95 23.14
N LEU A 367 -14.65 0.10 23.94
CA LEU A 367 -14.08 -1.04 24.66
C LEU A 367 -14.13 -2.33 23.83
N ILE A 368 -14.16 -2.25 22.49
CA ILE A 368 -14.21 -3.45 21.64
C ILE A 368 -12.84 -4.14 21.68
N GLY A 369 -12.81 -5.10 22.59
CA GLY A 369 -11.65 -5.84 23.05
C GLY A 369 -11.88 -6.18 24.52
N LYS A 370 -12.94 -6.94 24.84
CA LYS A 370 -13.02 -7.62 26.14
C LYS A 370 -11.96 -8.72 26.16
N THR A 371 -10.70 -8.35 26.30
CA THR A 371 -9.72 -9.21 26.93
C THR A 371 -9.74 -8.89 28.40
N HIS A 372 -10.21 -9.84 29.19
CA HIS A 372 -10.29 -9.75 30.64
C HIS A 372 -8.90 -9.45 31.23
N GLY A 373 -8.77 -8.27 31.86
CA GLY A 373 -7.63 -7.78 32.63
C GLY A 373 -8.02 -6.44 33.30
N PRO A 374 -7.60 -6.16 34.54
CA PRO A 374 -8.28 -5.21 35.42
C PRO A 374 -7.60 -3.83 35.51
N SER A 375 -7.48 -3.12 34.39
CA SER A 375 -7.62 -1.65 34.26
C SER A 375 -7.07 -1.22 32.90
N ASP A 376 -7.68 -0.21 32.29
CA ASP A 376 -7.01 0.60 31.27
C ASP A 376 -7.76 1.93 31.16
N GLN A 377 -7.08 3.07 31.32
CA GLN A 377 -7.63 4.39 30.98
C GLN A 377 -7.46 4.62 29.46
N VAL A 378 -8.56 4.86 28.74
CA VAL A 378 -8.45 5.45 27.39
C VAL A 378 -7.98 6.90 27.58
N ASP A 379 -6.78 7.23 27.08
CA ASP A 379 -6.31 8.61 27.03
C ASP A 379 -7.37 9.48 26.35
N ILE A 380 -7.76 10.56 27.03
CA ILE A 380 -8.76 11.53 26.56
C ILE A 380 -8.41 12.05 25.17
N ALA A 381 -7.13 12.34 24.92
CA ALA A 381 -6.70 12.80 23.62
C ALA A 381 -6.92 11.70 22.58
N THR A 382 -6.54 10.46 22.87
CA THR A 382 -6.81 9.29 22.03
C THR A 382 -8.30 9.09 21.75
N PHE A 383 -9.17 9.17 22.76
CA PHE A 383 -10.62 9.10 22.56
C PHE A 383 -11.14 10.23 21.66
N ALA A 384 -10.65 11.45 21.86
CA ALA A 384 -10.99 12.59 21.01
C ALA A 384 -10.59 12.36 19.55
N HIS A 385 -9.37 11.85 19.33
CA HIS A 385 -8.88 11.49 18.00
C HIS A 385 -9.71 10.38 17.37
N CYS A 386 -10.11 9.36 18.13
CA CYS A 386 -10.99 8.29 17.63
C CYS A 386 -12.35 8.84 17.18
N CYS A 387 -12.93 9.76 17.96
CA CYS A 387 -14.18 10.42 17.62
C CYS A 387 -14.04 11.21 16.31
N LEU A 388 -12.98 12.01 16.16
CA LEU A 388 -12.68 12.79 14.95
C LEU A 388 -12.42 11.88 13.75
N ALA A 389 -11.53 10.91 13.90
CA ALA A 389 -11.18 9.95 12.85
C ALA A 389 -12.44 9.25 12.33
N ARG A 390 -13.33 8.83 13.24
CA ARG A 390 -14.57 8.15 12.86
C ARG A 390 -15.47 9.04 12.01
N PHE A 391 -15.58 10.33 12.36
CA PHE A 391 -16.34 11.30 11.56
C PHE A 391 -15.76 11.42 10.13
N PHE A 392 -14.45 11.62 10.00
CA PHE A 392 -13.81 11.77 8.68
C PHE A 392 -13.82 10.48 7.86
N MET A 393 -13.72 9.31 8.49
CA MET A 393 -13.88 8.03 7.81
C MET A 393 -15.29 7.85 7.24
N ILE A 394 -16.33 8.29 7.97
CA ILE A 394 -17.71 8.27 7.47
C ILE A 394 -17.85 9.25 6.30
N LEU A 395 -17.28 10.45 6.42
CA LEU A 395 -17.32 11.47 5.37
C LEU A 395 -16.62 10.98 4.08
N ASP A 396 -15.40 10.45 4.17
CA ASP A 396 -14.66 9.90 3.03
C ASP A 396 -15.45 8.80 2.31
N LYS A 397 -16.11 7.92 3.07
CA LYS A 397 -16.97 6.87 2.49
C LYS A 397 -18.17 7.45 1.74
N ILE A 398 -18.84 8.44 2.32
CA ILE A 398 -19.99 9.11 1.67
C ILE A 398 -19.50 9.79 0.39
N GLU A 399 -18.38 10.52 0.44
CA GLU A 399 -17.80 11.19 -0.72
C GLU A 399 -17.51 10.21 -1.87
N ARG A 400 -16.94 9.04 -1.58
CA ARG A 400 -16.71 7.99 -2.59
C ARG A 400 -17.99 7.45 -3.20
N ILE A 401 -19.07 7.33 -2.42
CA ILE A 401 -20.37 6.86 -2.92
C ILE A 401 -21.02 7.92 -3.82
N VAL A 402 -20.89 9.20 -3.46
CA VAL A 402 -21.50 10.31 -4.20
C VAL A 402 -20.73 10.65 -5.48
N ASP A 403 -19.40 10.42 -5.54
CA ASP A 403 -18.58 10.70 -6.74
C ASP A 403 -18.86 9.73 -7.90
N ILE A 404 -19.58 8.64 -7.65
CA ILE A 404 -20.08 7.73 -8.68
C ILE A 404 -21.26 8.42 -9.38
N LYS A 405 -20.94 9.31 -10.32
CA LYS A 405 -21.92 9.90 -11.25
C LYS A 405 -22.58 8.76 -12.04
N SER A 406 -23.92 8.72 -12.05
CA SER A 406 -24.79 7.70 -12.65
C SER A 406 -24.71 6.29 -12.05
N PHE A 407 -25.78 5.88 -11.36
CA PHE A 407 -26.04 4.50 -10.99
C PHE A 407 -26.46 3.69 -12.23
N GLU A 408 -25.50 3.21 -13.00
CA GLU A 408 -25.55 1.82 -13.43
C GLU A 408 -24.60 1.07 -12.51
N ILE A 409 -25.16 0.21 -11.64
CA ILE A 409 -24.35 -0.66 -10.79
C ILE A 409 -23.58 -1.57 -11.75
N PRO A 410 -22.24 -1.46 -11.86
CA PRO A 410 -21.50 -2.34 -12.75
C PRO A 410 -21.72 -3.79 -12.30
N GLN A 411 -21.93 -4.74 -13.22
CA GLN A 411 -22.20 -6.14 -12.87
C GLN A 411 -21.13 -6.77 -11.93
N TRP A 412 -19.89 -6.26 -11.93
CA TRP A 412 -18.87 -6.71 -10.99
C TRP A 412 -19.20 -6.35 -9.53
N ALA A 413 -19.92 -5.25 -9.28
CA ALA A 413 -20.42 -4.89 -7.96
C ALA A 413 -21.55 -5.84 -7.49
N LEU A 414 -22.37 -6.37 -8.41
CA LEU A 414 -23.35 -7.42 -8.12
C LEU A 414 -22.69 -8.78 -7.85
N SER A 415 -21.53 -9.07 -8.44
CA SER A 415 -20.77 -10.30 -8.13
C SER A 415 -20.05 -10.27 -6.77
N ILE A 416 -19.81 -9.08 -6.22
CA ILE A 416 -19.27 -8.90 -4.85
C ILE A 416 -20.38 -9.04 -3.78
N GLU A 417 -21.65 -8.86 -4.15
CA GLU A 417 -22.80 -8.90 -3.23
C GLU A 417 -23.04 -10.25 -2.58
N GLN A 418 -22.60 -11.36 -3.18
CA GLN A 418 -22.92 -12.70 -2.67
C GLN A 418 -21.88 -13.30 -1.72
N ASN A 419 -20.59 -12.94 -1.81
CA ASN A 419 -19.54 -13.58 -1.00
C ASN A 419 -18.78 -12.66 -0.01
N GLU A 420 -18.72 -11.34 -0.20
CA GLU A 420 -17.95 -10.47 0.71
C GLU A 420 -18.81 -9.51 1.57
N PHE A 421 -20.06 -9.28 1.18
CA PHE A 421 -20.93 -8.29 1.87
C PHE A 421 -21.78 -8.91 3.00
N ASN A 422 -22.02 -10.23 2.97
CA ASN A 422 -22.84 -10.95 3.96
C ASN A 422 -22.11 -11.31 5.27
N SER A 423 -20.80 -11.05 5.38
CA SER A 423 -20.01 -11.38 6.58
C SER A 423 -19.13 -10.25 7.15
N GLY A 424 -18.90 -9.10 6.49
CA GLY A 424 -17.64 -8.39 6.77
C GLY A 424 -17.59 -6.87 6.92
N ILE A 425 -18.66 -6.06 6.93
CA ILE A 425 -18.45 -4.59 6.80
C ILE A 425 -18.21 -3.85 8.12
N PHE A 426 -18.67 -4.43 9.23
CA PHE A 426 -18.25 -4.03 10.57
C PHE A 426 -17.17 -4.96 11.14
N HIS A 427 -17.02 -6.17 10.58
CA HIS A 427 -15.97 -7.13 10.95
C HIS A 427 -14.62 -6.86 10.27
N ASN A 428 -14.53 -6.29 9.06
CA ASN A 428 -13.24 -6.15 8.37
C ASN A 428 -12.34 -5.00 8.88
N PHE A 429 -12.74 -4.27 9.93
CA PHE A 429 -11.81 -3.45 10.73
C PHE A 429 -11.45 -4.12 12.07
N ILE A 430 -12.09 -5.24 12.40
CA ILE A 430 -11.91 -6.07 13.60
C ILE A 430 -12.09 -7.55 13.19
N ASN A 431 -11.21 -8.08 12.33
CA ASN A 431 -11.18 -9.53 12.09
C ASN A 431 -10.15 -10.15 13.04
N GLU A 432 -10.67 -10.75 14.10
CA GLU A 432 -10.05 -11.81 14.89
C GLU A 432 -10.14 -13.18 14.18
N ASP A 433 -10.64 -13.27 12.94
CA ASP A 433 -10.87 -14.55 12.28
C ASP A 433 -9.63 -15.21 11.65
N GLU A 434 -8.46 -14.55 11.67
CA GLU A 434 -7.16 -15.22 11.50
C GLU A 434 -6.50 -15.63 12.84
N PHE A 435 -7.14 -15.36 13.98
CA PHE A 435 -6.61 -15.58 15.33
C PHE A 435 -7.01 -16.93 15.96
N ARG A 436 -7.24 -17.96 15.13
CA ARG A 436 -7.28 -19.36 15.60
C ARG A 436 -5.89 -20.00 15.52
N GLY A 437 -4.92 -19.38 16.17
CA GLY A 437 -3.55 -19.89 16.31
C GLY A 437 -2.80 -19.01 17.29
N GLY A 438 -2.58 -19.50 18.51
CA GLY A 438 -2.27 -18.67 19.67
C GLY A 438 -0.94 -17.91 19.60
N GLN A 439 -1.01 -16.59 19.80
CA GLN A 439 -0.20 -15.78 20.71
C GLN A 439 -0.71 -14.33 20.65
N LYS A 440 -1.17 -13.76 21.77
CA LYS A 440 -1.62 -12.36 21.85
C LYS A 440 -0.40 -11.45 22.04
N LEU A 441 0.01 -10.77 20.97
CA LEU A 441 0.96 -9.66 21.05
C LEU A 441 0.17 -8.35 21.19
N PHE A 442 0.35 -7.65 22.31
CA PHE A 442 -0.21 -6.33 22.59
C PHE A 442 0.51 -5.30 21.69
N GLY A 443 -0.20 -4.72 20.74
CA GLY A 443 0.34 -3.77 19.77
C GLY A 443 -0.52 -2.52 19.62
N SER A 444 0.15 -1.38 19.46
CA SER A 444 -0.43 -0.07 19.20
C SER A 444 -1.26 -0.03 17.90
N LYS A 445 -2.53 0.35 17.97
CA LYS A 445 -3.39 0.46 16.76
C LYS A 445 -3.23 1.83 16.10
N LEU A 446 -2.80 1.85 14.84
CA LEU A 446 -2.70 3.09 14.07
C LEU A 446 -4.06 3.45 13.45
N ILE A 447 -4.57 4.65 13.72
CA ILE A 447 -5.81 5.17 13.10
C ILE A 447 -5.44 6.23 12.07
N ILE A 448 -5.85 6.00 10.82
CA ILE A 448 -5.52 6.87 9.69
C ILE A 448 -6.81 7.37 9.04
N TYR A 449 -6.92 8.69 8.86
CA TYR A 449 -8.05 9.32 8.17
C TYR A 449 -7.62 10.51 7.31
N THR A 450 -8.37 10.78 6.24
CA THR A 450 -8.09 11.82 5.24
C THR A 450 -8.10 13.21 5.88
N ASN A 451 -7.24 14.12 5.41
CA ASN A 451 -7.21 15.49 5.91
C ASN A 451 -8.60 16.15 5.80
N PRO A 452 -9.13 16.69 6.90
CA PRO A 452 -10.41 17.38 6.95
C PRO A 452 -10.57 18.41 5.83
N LYS A 453 -9.57 19.26 5.59
CA LYS A 453 -9.65 20.37 4.62
C LYS A 453 -9.95 19.87 3.21
N TYR A 454 -9.33 18.77 2.81
CA TYR A 454 -9.53 18.17 1.49
C TYR A 454 -10.96 17.63 1.32
N LEU A 455 -11.47 16.90 2.33
CA LEU A 455 -12.83 16.35 2.30
C LEU A 455 -13.90 17.45 2.30
N ILE A 456 -13.68 18.54 3.05
CA ILE A 456 -14.65 19.63 3.18
C ILE A 456 -14.74 20.44 1.89
N HIS A 457 -13.60 20.76 1.26
CA HIS A 457 -13.59 21.49 -0.01
C HIS A 457 -14.40 20.74 -1.09
N ARG A 458 -14.30 19.40 -1.16
CA ARG A 458 -15.11 18.59 -2.08
C ARG A 458 -16.60 18.67 -1.77
N ALA A 459 -16.96 18.75 -0.50
CA ALA A 459 -18.35 18.81 -0.06
C ALA A 459 -18.99 20.20 -0.20
N GLU A 460 -18.20 21.28 -0.08
CA GLU A 460 -18.66 22.67 -0.27
C GLU A 460 -19.20 22.89 -1.69
N VAL A 461 -18.55 22.31 -2.71
CA VAL A 461 -19.02 22.35 -4.11
C VAL A 461 -20.45 21.81 -4.25
N ARG A 462 -20.84 20.82 -3.44
CA ARG A 462 -22.18 20.22 -3.48
C ARG A 462 -23.21 20.95 -2.62
N CYS A 463 -22.76 21.62 -1.56
CA CYS A 463 -23.66 22.38 -0.68
C CYS A 463 -24.37 23.55 -1.39
N VAL A 464 -23.77 24.09 -2.46
CA VAL A 464 -24.35 25.19 -3.25
C VAL A 464 -25.60 24.74 -4.03
N ALA A 465 -25.72 23.45 -4.35
CA ALA A 465 -26.97 22.89 -4.85
C ALA A 465 -27.94 22.71 -3.68
N LYS A 466 -28.63 23.78 -3.27
CA LYS A 466 -29.73 23.71 -2.29
C LYS A 466 -30.64 22.53 -2.63
N ILE A 467 -31.08 21.77 -1.61
CA ILE A 467 -32.20 20.84 -1.75
C ILE A 467 -33.38 21.67 -2.22
N LYS A 468 -33.62 21.73 -3.54
CA LYS A 468 -34.83 22.34 -4.06
C LYS A 468 -35.93 21.38 -3.63
N LYS A 469 -36.92 21.82 -2.85
CA LYS A 469 -38.08 20.98 -2.49
C LYS A 469 -38.72 20.30 -3.72
N SER A 470 -38.53 20.85 -4.92
CA SER A 470 -38.94 20.28 -6.20
C SER A 470 -38.22 18.99 -6.62
N THR A 471 -37.14 18.56 -5.97
CA THR A 471 -36.46 17.28 -6.26
C THR A 471 -36.96 16.11 -5.40
N LEU A 472 -37.88 16.36 -4.47
CA LEU A 472 -38.60 15.32 -3.72
C LEU A 472 -39.84 14.90 -4.53
N ASP A 473 -39.64 14.29 -5.70
CA ASP A 473 -40.74 13.68 -6.46
C ASP A 473 -40.79 12.17 -6.14
N PRO A 474 -41.84 11.69 -5.44
CA PRO A 474 -42.03 10.27 -5.14
C PRO A 474 -42.06 9.38 -6.39
N LYS A 475 -42.34 9.95 -7.57
CA LYS A 475 -42.49 9.21 -8.83
C LYS A 475 -41.18 8.99 -9.58
N LEU A 476 -40.11 9.73 -9.28
CA LEU A 476 -38.88 9.73 -10.12
C LEU A 476 -37.76 8.79 -9.63
N TYR A 477 -37.86 8.19 -8.44
CA TYR A 477 -36.73 7.45 -7.87
C TYR A 477 -37.17 6.19 -7.12
N THR A 478 -37.49 5.15 -7.88
CA THR A 478 -37.26 3.77 -7.43
C THR A 478 -36.44 3.05 -8.50
N ILE A 479 -35.18 2.76 -8.17
CA ILE A 479 -34.43 1.69 -8.83
C ILE A 479 -34.05 0.74 -7.69
N ASN A 480 -34.68 -0.44 -7.68
CA ASN A 480 -34.49 -1.53 -6.71
C ASN A 480 -34.87 -1.26 -5.23
N GLY A 481 -35.76 -0.29 -4.96
CA GLY A 481 -36.51 -0.22 -3.70
C GLY A 481 -35.71 0.07 -2.41
N THR A 482 -34.44 0.48 -2.48
CA THR A 482 -33.64 0.76 -1.27
C THR A 482 -33.09 2.19 -1.29
N SER A 483 -33.50 3.02 -0.33
CA SER A 483 -33.00 4.38 -0.18
C SER A 483 -31.54 4.41 0.29
N LEU A 484 -30.77 5.45 -0.06
CA LEU A 484 -29.40 5.64 0.44
C LEU A 484 -29.35 5.66 1.98
N PHE A 485 -30.36 6.26 2.62
CA PHE A 485 -30.49 6.28 4.06
C PHE A 485 -30.73 4.87 4.63
N ASN A 486 -31.59 4.06 3.99
CA ASN A 486 -31.81 2.65 4.35
C ASN A 486 -30.59 1.77 4.00
N TYR A 487 -29.81 2.12 2.99
CA TYR A 487 -28.57 1.45 2.63
C TYR A 487 -27.47 1.69 3.68
N LEU A 488 -27.32 2.94 4.15
CA LEU A 488 -26.32 3.33 5.15
C LEU A 488 -26.75 2.97 6.59
N VAL A 489 -28.04 3.11 6.94
CA VAL A 489 -28.58 2.92 8.29
C VAL A 489 -29.28 1.56 8.46
N GLY A 490 -30.05 1.13 7.46
CA GLY A 490 -30.87 -0.10 7.51
C GLY A 490 -30.05 -1.39 7.51
N ARG A 491 -28.94 -1.49 6.77
CA ARG A 491 -28.05 -2.68 6.84
C ARG A 491 -27.35 -2.84 8.20
N TYR A 492 -27.14 -1.76 8.96
CA TYR A 492 -26.62 -1.85 10.33
C TYR A 492 -27.65 -2.40 11.34
N ILE A 493 -28.93 -2.05 11.14
CA ILE A 493 -30.03 -2.48 12.02
C ILE A 493 -30.35 -3.97 11.82
N ILE A 494 -30.39 -4.45 10.58
CA ILE A 494 -30.67 -5.86 10.25
C ILE A 494 -29.60 -6.79 10.85
N PHE A 495 -28.32 -6.40 10.79
CA PHE A 495 -27.21 -7.22 11.25
C PHE A 495 -27.17 -7.39 12.79
N ARG A 496 -27.53 -6.36 13.56
CA ARG A 496 -27.59 -6.43 15.04
C ARG A 496 -28.77 -7.26 15.54
N VAL A 497 -29.91 -7.23 14.86
CA VAL A 497 -31.07 -8.06 15.21
C VAL A 497 -30.73 -9.54 15.00
N ILE A 498 -30.01 -9.87 13.92
CA ILE A 498 -29.54 -11.24 13.65
C ILE A 498 -28.52 -11.71 14.70
N ASN A 499 -27.55 -10.88 15.09
CA ASN A 499 -26.56 -11.27 16.10
C ASN A 499 -27.14 -11.39 17.52
N ILE A 500 -28.07 -10.51 17.92
CA ILE A 500 -28.79 -10.64 19.21
C ILE A 500 -29.68 -11.89 19.21
N ALA A 501 -30.27 -12.26 18.07
CA ALA A 501 -31.03 -13.49 17.93
C ALA A 501 -30.12 -14.73 18.03
N LYS A 502 -28.91 -14.71 17.46
CA LYS A 502 -27.92 -15.78 17.57
C LYS A 502 -27.39 -15.95 19.00
N GLU A 503 -27.05 -14.86 19.70
CA GLU A 503 -26.61 -14.90 21.10
C GLU A 503 -27.70 -15.38 22.08
N ARG A 504 -28.97 -15.07 21.81
CA ARG A 504 -30.10 -15.61 22.60
C ARG A 504 -30.33 -17.09 22.34
N LYS A 505 -29.99 -17.58 21.14
CA LYS A 505 -30.10 -18.99 20.75
C LYS A 505 -28.93 -19.85 21.23
N SER A 506 -27.79 -19.25 21.59
CA SER A 506 -26.65 -19.95 22.20
C SER A 506 -26.67 -19.94 23.73
N ARG A 507 -27.54 -19.12 24.35
CA ARG A 507 -27.77 -19.05 25.79
C ARG A 507 -29.02 -19.81 26.27
N ARG A 508 -29.83 -20.28 25.32
CA ARG A 508 -30.84 -21.31 25.50
C ARG A 508 -30.25 -22.61 25.00
#